data_AF-A0A0M0KMT3-F1
#
_entry.id   AF-A0A0M0KMT3-F1
#
_cell.length_a   1.000
_cell.length_b   1.000
_cell.length_c   1.000
_cell.angle_alpha   90.00
_cell.angle_beta   90.00
_cell.angle_gamma   90.00
#
_symmetry.space_group_name_H-M   'P 1'
#
loop_
_entity.id
_entity.type
_entity.pdbx_description
1 polymer ?
#
loop_
_entity_poly.entity_id
_entity_poly.type
_entity_poly.pdbx_seq_one_letter_code
_entity_poly.pdbx_strand_id
1 'polypeptide(L)' 'MSNAKLVTFTEGEDFYLYHHIEVLGEAEGCLRCAHQMSKEPRHIIDRYRLLKAQQKEETRQIAV' A
#
# COMPACT_ATOMS: atom_id res chain seq x y z
N MET A 1 -5.95 19.34 -19.29
CA MET A 1 -5.90 17.98 -18.73
C MET A 1 -5.04 18.03 -17.49
N SER A 2 -5.60 17.89 -16.28
CA SER A 2 -4.81 17.94 -15.05
C SER A 2 -3.86 16.74 -15.01
N ASN A 3 -2.57 17.02 -15.06
CA ASN A 3 -1.49 16.04 -15.00
C ASN A 3 -1.43 15.51 -13.56
N ALA A 4 -2.21 14.47 -13.26
CA ALA A 4 -2.15 13.80 -11.96
C ALA A 4 -0.74 13.23 -11.82
N LYS A 5 0.11 13.88 -11.00
CA LYS A 5 1.40 13.33 -10.59
C LYS A 5 1.14 11.92 -10.07
N LEU A 6 1.56 10.91 -10.82
CA LEU A 6 1.51 9.52 -10.37
C LEU A 6 2.33 9.44 -9.09
N VAL A 7 1.66 9.13 -7.97
CA VAL A 7 2.34 8.93 -6.69
C VAL A 7 3.09 7.61 -6.79
N THR A 8 4.42 7.70 -6.84
CA THR A 8 5.30 6.54 -6.92
C THR A 8 5.58 5.99 -5.53
N PHE A 9 5.61 4.66 -5.44
CA PHE A 9 6.06 3.91 -4.25
C PHE A 9 7.29 3.11 -4.63
N THR A 10 8.30 3.14 -3.76
CA THR A 10 9.46 2.24 -3.87
C THR A 10 9.12 0.86 -3.29
N GLU A 11 9.87 -0.17 -3.66
CA GLU A 11 9.69 -1.52 -3.09
C GLU A 11 9.85 -1.52 -1.56
N GLY A 12 10.76 -0.70 -1.03
CA GLY A 12 10.93 -0.54 0.42
C GLY A 12 9.71 0.11 1.09
N GLU A 13 9.05 1.07 0.42
CA GLU A 13 7.81 1.66 0.90
C GLU A 13 6.65 0.68 0.84
N ASP A 14 6.56 -0.14 -0.21
CA ASP A 14 5.53 -1.18 -0.31
C ASP A 14 5.67 -2.22 0.80
N PHE A 15 6.89 -2.68 1.05
CA PHE A 15 7.18 -3.61 2.14
C PHE A 15 6.83 -2.99 3.50
N TYR A 16 7.27 -1.75 3.74
CA TYR A 16 6.98 -1.05 4.99
C TYR A 16 5.47 -0.88 5.20
N LEU A 17 4.76 -0.40 4.19
CA LEU A 17 3.33 -0.11 4.22
C LEU A 17 2.52 -1.38 4.45
N TYR A 18 2.80 -2.44 3.68
CA TYR A 18 2.09 -3.72 3.83
C TYR A 18 2.29 -4.27 5.25
N HIS A 19 3.54 -4.38 5.70
CA HIS A 19 3.84 -4.97 7.00
C HIS A 19 3.30 -4.13 8.17
N HIS A 20 3.45 -2.81 8.13
CA HIS A 20 2.96 -1.96 9.23
C HIS A 20 1.43 -1.93 9.30
N ILE A 21 0.74 -1.98 8.16
CA ILE A 21 -0.73 -2.06 8.16
C ILE A 21 -1.23 -3.40 8.68
N GLU A 22 -0.59 -4.52 8.33
CA GLU A 22 -0.96 -5.83 8.90
C GLU A 22 -0.77 -5.87 10.43
N VAL A 23 0.26 -5.20 10.96
CA VAL A 23 0.57 -5.19 12.40
C VAL A 23 -0.32 -4.22 13.20
N LEU A 24 -0.52 -3.00 12.69
CA LEU A 24 -1.26 -1.94 13.39
C LEU A 24 -2.75 -1.90 13.06
N GLY A 25 -3.18 -2.64 12.03
CA GLY A 25 -4.52 -2.55 11.47
C GLY A 25 -4.65 -1.43 10.43
N GLU A 26 -5.66 -1.55 9.56
CA GLU A 26 -5.84 -0.65 8.40
C GLU A 26 -5.90 0.84 8.77
N ALA A 27 -6.69 1.22 9.77
CA ALA A 27 -6.88 2.64 10.11
C ALA A 27 -5.61 3.29 10.68
N GLU A 28 -5.00 2.69 11.70
CA GLU A 28 -3.80 3.23 12.35
C GLU A 28 -2.57 3.09 11.44
N GLY A 29 -2.41 1.93 10.79
CA GLY A 29 -1.32 1.67 9.87
C GLY A 29 -1.31 2.63 8.68
N CYS A 30 -2.47 2.91 8.07
CA CYS A 30 -2.55 3.86 6.96
C CYS A 30 -2.12 5.28 7.37
N LEU A 31 -2.56 5.74 8.54
CA LEU A 31 -2.20 7.06 9.07
C LEU A 31 -0.71 7.18 9.35
N ARG A 32 -0.10 6.16 9.97
CA ARG A 32 1.32 6.17 10.28
C ARG A 32 2.18 6.09 9.02
N CYS A 33 1.80 5.25 8.04
CA CYS A 33 2.51 5.16 6.77
C CYS A 33 2.41 6.47 5.96
N ALA A 34 1.25 7.12 5.97
CA ALA A 34 1.04 8.41 5.31
C ALA A 34 1.97 9.48 5.88
N HIS A 35 2.06 9.56 7.21
CA HIS A 35 2.96 10.46 7.90
C HIS A 35 4.43 10.16 7.60
N GLN A 36 4.85 8.89 7.76
CA GLN A 36 6.23 8.46 7.58
C GLN A 36 6.75 8.70 6.16
N MET A 37 5.91 8.48 5.15
CA MET A 37 6.28 8.61 3.73
C MET A 37 6.01 10.00 3.15
N SER A 38 5.51 10.93 3.96
CA SER A 38 5.05 12.26 3.49
C SER A 38 4.08 12.16 2.30
N LYS A 39 3.13 11.22 2.38
CA LYS A 39 2.10 10.96 1.35
C LYS A 39 0.71 11.15 1.94
N GLU A 40 -0.28 11.50 1.12
CA GLU A 40 -1.65 11.58 1.62
C GLU A 40 -2.21 10.18 1.98
N PRO A 41 -3.02 10.06 3.04
CA PRO A 41 -3.61 8.78 3.46
C PRO A 41 -4.34 8.02 2.35
N ARG A 42 -5.00 8.75 1.43
CA ARG A 42 -5.69 8.12 0.28
C ARG A 42 -4.73 7.30 -0.58
N HIS A 43 -3.51 7.77 -0.82
CA HIS A 43 -2.54 7.07 -1.66
C HIS A 43 -2.02 5.81 -0.96
N ILE A 44 -1.89 5.85 0.37
CA ILE A 44 -1.51 4.69 1.18
C ILE A 44 -2.60 3.62 1.11
N ILE A 45 -3.87 4.02 1.27
CA ILE A 45 -5.03 3.10 1.20
C ILE A 45 -5.11 2.46 -0.18
N ASP A 46 -5.01 3.27 -1.24
CA ASP A 46 -5.07 2.77 -2.62
C ASP A 46 -3.92 1.80 -2.91
N ARG A 47 -2.70 2.12 -2.46
CA ARG A 47 -1.54 1.23 -2.62
C ARG A 47 -1.69 -0.06 -1.83
N TYR A 48 -2.13 0.01 -0.57
CA TYR A 48 -2.36 -1.17 0.26
C TYR A 48 -3.37 -2.14 -0.38
N ARG A 49 -4.49 -1.61 -0.90
CA ARG A 49 -5.49 -2.41 -1.60
C ARG A 49 -4.92 -3.10 -2.84
N LEU A 50 -4.09 -2.40 -3.61
CA LEU A 50 -3.41 -2.98 -4.76
C LEU A 50 -2.49 -4.13 -4.33
N LEU A 51 -1.68 -3.95 -3.29
CA LEU A 51 -0.78 -4.99 -2.77
C LEU A 51 -1.57 -6.22 -2.26
N LYS A 52 -2.70 -6.02 -1.56
CA LYS A 52 -3.58 -7.12 -1.14
C LYS A 52 -4.22 -7.85 -2.32
N ALA A 53 -4.56 -7.13 -3.40
CA ALA A 53 -5.10 -7.73 -4.61
C ALA A 53 -4.05 -8.57 -5.35
N GLN A 54 -2.82 -8.04 -5.49
CA GLN A 54 -1.69 -8.75 -6.07
C GLN A 54 -1.37 -10.03 -5.31
N GLN A 55 -1.29 -9.99 -3.98
CA GLN A 55 -1.04 -11.17 -3.16
C GLN A 55 -2.11 -12.27 -3.36
N LYS A 56 -3.39 -11.89 -3.47
CA LYS A 56 -4.48 -12.84 -3.74
C LYS A 56 -4.34 -13.49 -5.12
N GLU A 57 -3.85 -12.74 -6.10
CA GLU A 57 -3.62 -13.24 -7.46
C GLU A 57 -2.39 -14.14 -7.53
N GLU A 58 -1.30 -13.80 -6.84
CA GLU A 58 -0.11 -14.65 -6.70
C GLU A 58 -0.43 -15.96 -5.97
N THR A 59 -1.20 -15.88 -4.87
CA THR A 59 -1.62 -17.09 -4.12
C THR A 59 -2.55 -17.98 -4.95
N ARG A 60 -3.36 -17.40 -5.85
CA ARG A 60 -4.22 -18.15 -6.77
C ARG A 60 -3.45 -18.86 -7.88
N GLN A 61 -2.27 -18.35 -8.26
CA GLN A 61 -1.45 -18.96 -9.32
C GLN A 61 -0.59 -20.15 -8.83
N ILE A 62 -0.29 -20.21 -7.53
CA ILE A 62 0.52 -21.28 -6.93
C ILE A 62 -0.34 -22.50 -6.52
N ALA A 63 -1.65 -22.33 -6.35
CA ALA A 63 -2.58 -23.40 -5.98
C ALA A 63 -3.06 -24.25 -7.19
N VAL A 64 -2.17 -24.52 -8.16
CA VAL A 64 -2.40 -25.38 -9.33
C VAL A 64 -1.41 -26.54 -9.32
#